data_AF-X1EX51-F1
#
_entry.id   AF-X1EX51-F1
#
_cell.length_a   1.000
_cell.length_b   1.000
_cell.length_c   1.000
_cell.angle_alpha   90.00
_cell.angle_beta   90.00
_cell.angle_gamma   90.00
#
_symmetry.space_group_name_H-M   'P 1'
#
loop_
_entity.id
_entity.type
_entity.pdbx_description
1 polymer ?
#
loop_
_entity_poly.entity_id
_entity_poly.type
_entity_poly.pdbx_seq_one_letter_code
_entity_poly.pdbx_strand_id
1 'polypeptide(L)'
;FKSKVKQIPQTKKEAKYYEILGKVAAKKAVERHAGKIKELFGPTGRKNIAKGRDLTAIKYIIGTGGVLVRNPGGKKILKSIKSDSTATEILNKAKISPSQILLPSKDAKVLIDNLYLFSSLGCLCEKYPEASIKLAKKSIELKI
;
A
#
# COMPACT_ATOMS: atom_id res chain seq x y z
N PHE A 1 1.05 22.87 -26.40
CA PHE A 1 0.91 21.43 -26.08
C PHE A 1 -0.34 21.18 -25.21
N LYS A 2 -1.53 21.02 -25.80
CA LYS A 2 -2.67 20.45 -25.06
C LYS A 2 -2.59 18.94 -25.20
N SER A 3 -2.18 18.25 -24.13
CA SER A 3 -2.26 16.79 -24.03
C SER A 3 -3.71 16.36 -24.30
N LYS A 4 -3.94 15.59 -25.37
CA LYS A 4 -5.24 14.95 -25.63
C LYS A 4 -5.57 13.85 -24.61
N VAL A 5 -4.59 13.43 -23.81
CA VAL A 5 -4.79 12.47 -22.72
C VAL A 5 -5.23 13.24 -21.47
N LYS A 6 -6.51 13.10 -21.13
CA LYS A 6 -7.02 13.55 -19.83
C LYS A 6 -6.46 12.64 -18.74
N GLN A 7 -5.75 13.23 -17.77
CA GLN A 7 -5.08 12.51 -16.68
C GLN A 7 -6.05 11.94 -15.62
N ILE A 8 -7.33 12.28 -15.72
CA ILE A 8 -8.38 11.87 -14.79
C ILE A 8 -9.43 11.11 -15.59
N PRO A 9 -9.84 9.90 -15.14
CA PRO A 9 -10.89 9.14 -15.81
C PRO A 9 -12.16 9.98 -15.93
N GLN A 10 -12.71 10.04 -17.13
CA GLN A 10 -13.95 10.74 -17.47
C GLN A 10 -15.14 9.78 -17.50
N THR A 11 -14.88 8.49 -17.76
CA THR A 11 -15.92 7.46 -17.84
C THR A 11 -15.79 6.42 -16.74
N LYS A 12 -16.90 5.74 -16.42
CA LYS A 12 -16.89 4.59 -15.49
C LYS A 12 -15.94 3.48 -15.94
N LYS A 13 -15.83 3.27 -17.26
CA LYS A 13 -14.93 2.26 -17.85
C LYS A 13 -13.46 2.62 -17.60
N GLU A 14 -13.09 3.88 -17.81
CA GLU A 14 -11.75 4.38 -17.49
C GLU A 14 -11.44 4.28 -16.00
N ALA A 15 -12.37 4.66 -15.13
CA ALA A 15 -12.20 4.55 -13.68
C ALA A 15 -11.92 3.09 -13.25
N LYS A 16 -12.59 2.11 -13.89
CA LYS A 16 -12.34 0.69 -13.67
C LYS A 16 -10.95 0.26 -14.14
N TYR A 17 -10.48 0.74 -15.31
CA TYR A 17 -9.12 0.46 -15.77
C TYR A 17 -8.06 1.05 -14.84
N TYR A 18 -8.26 2.29 -14.39
CA TYR A 18 -7.39 2.94 -13.41
C TYR A 18 -7.37 2.16 -12.09
N GLU A 19 -8.51 1.62 -11.64
CA GLU A 19 -8.55 0.74 -10.46
C GLU A 19 -7.71 -0.52 -10.65
N ILE A 20 -7.85 -1.21 -11.79
CA ILE A 20 -7.10 -2.44 -12.09
C ILE A 20 -5.60 -2.17 -12.16
N LEU A 21 -5.19 -1.17 -12.95
CA LEU A 21 -3.78 -0.80 -13.09
C LEU A 21 -3.20 -0.32 -11.75
N GLY A 22 -3.97 0.47 -11.00
CA GLY A 22 -3.60 0.93 -9.67
C GLY A 22 -3.36 -0.23 -8.70
N LYS A 23 -4.20 -1.27 -8.71
CA LYS A 23 -4.00 -2.49 -7.90
C LYS A 23 -2.69 -3.18 -8.25
N VAL A 24 -2.43 -3.40 -9.54
CA VAL A 24 -1.20 -4.07 -9.99
C VAL A 24 0.02 -3.25 -9.59
N ALA A 25 0.02 -1.95 -9.84
CA ALA A 25 1.11 -1.05 -9.52
C ALA A 25 1.37 -0.99 -8.01
N ALA A 26 0.32 -0.82 -7.19
CA ALA A 26 0.44 -0.76 -5.73
C ALA A 26 0.98 -2.08 -5.16
N LYS A 27 0.47 -3.22 -5.62
CA LYS A 27 0.95 -4.54 -5.19
C LYS A 27 2.42 -4.73 -5.54
N LYS A 28 2.82 -4.43 -6.78
CA LYS A 28 4.23 -4.52 -7.22
C LYS A 28 5.14 -3.56 -6.46
N ALA A 29 4.66 -2.36 -6.14
CA ALA A 29 5.43 -1.41 -5.34
C ALA A 29 5.68 -1.95 -3.93
N VAL A 30 4.67 -2.49 -3.25
CA VAL A 30 4.82 -3.08 -1.91
C VAL A 30 5.68 -4.33 -1.94
N GLU A 31 5.49 -5.23 -2.91
CA GLU A 31 6.30 -6.45 -3.07
C GLU A 31 7.81 -6.16 -3.21
N ARG A 32 8.19 -5.02 -3.82
CA ARG A 32 9.60 -4.60 -3.93
C ARG A 32 10.23 -4.14 -2.62
N HIS A 33 9.40 -3.69 -1.67
CA HIS A 33 9.86 -3.18 -0.37
C HIS A 33 9.66 -4.21 0.76
N ALA A 34 8.73 -5.14 0.59
CA ALA A 34 8.46 -6.18 1.55
C ALA A 34 9.59 -7.22 1.56
N GLY A 35 10.00 -7.57 2.77
CA GLY A 35 10.87 -8.70 3.04
C GLY A 35 10.17 -10.02 2.75
N LYS A 36 10.94 -11.09 2.82
CA LYS A 36 10.52 -12.45 2.49
C LYS A 36 11.06 -13.41 3.53
N ILE A 37 10.26 -14.41 3.89
CA ILE A 37 10.76 -15.54 4.67
C ILE A 37 11.55 -16.46 3.73
N LYS A 38 12.77 -16.80 4.14
CA LYS A 38 13.62 -17.80 3.51
C LYS A 38 13.79 -18.99 4.44
N GLU A 39 13.63 -20.18 3.89
CA GLU A 39 13.99 -21.41 4.58
C GLU A 39 15.49 -21.65 4.39
N LEU A 40 16.20 -21.90 5.49
CA LEU A 40 17.57 -22.36 5.52
C LEU A 40 17.58 -23.80 6.03
N PHE A 41 18.37 -24.64 5.39
CA PHE A 41 18.57 -26.03 5.79
C PHE A 41 19.98 -26.16 6.36
N GLY A 42 20.08 -26.53 7.63
CA GLY A 42 21.34 -26.77 8.32
C GLY A 42 21.39 -28.15 8.97
N PRO A 43 22.51 -28.51 9.62
CA PRO A 43 22.67 -29.79 10.30
C PRO A 43 21.62 -30.06 11.38
N THR A 44 21.07 -29.01 11.98
CA THR A 44 20.02 -29.07 13.01
C THR A 44 18.59 -29.02 12.43
N GLY A 45 18.42 -29.11 11.11
CA GLY A 45 17.12 -29.09 10.44
C GLY A 45 16.77 -27.76 9.75
N ARG A 46 15.47 -27.54 9.51
CA ARG A 46 14.92 -26.38 8.80
C ARG A 46 14.76 -25.18 9.73
N LYS A 47 15.27 -24.02 9.33
CA LYS A 47 15.09 -22.74 10.01
C LYS A 47 14.52 -21.69 9.06
N ASN A 48 13.51 -20.96 9.50
CA ASN A 48 12.95 -19.84 8.75
C ASN A 48 13.58 -18.53 9.22
N ILE A 49 14.06 -17.73 8.27
CA ILE A 49 14.61 -16.39 8.54
C ILE A 49 13.90 -15.34 7.70
N ALA A 50 13.62 -14.18 8.28
CA ALA A 50 13.14 -13.03 7.54
C ALA A 50 14.33 -12.32 6.84
N LYS A 51 14.22 -12.10 5.53
CA LYS A 51 15.18 -11.29 4.76
C LYS A 51 14.48 -10.07 4.16
N GLY A 52 14.94 -8.87 4.51
CA GLY A 52 14.34 -7.60 4.07
C GLY A 52 13.45 -6.97 5.14
N ARG A 53 12.59 -6.01 4.74
CA ARG A 53 11.76 -5.25 5.67
C ARG A 53 10.45 -5.98 5.99
N ASP A 54 10.22 -6.25 7.26
CA ASP A 54 8.94 -6.81 7.70
C ASP A 54 7.85 -5.72 7.71
N LEU A 55 6.81 -5.88 6.89
CA LEU A 55 5.64 -4.98 6.89
C LEU A 55 4.46 -5.53 7.68
N THR A 56 4.55 -6.74 8.25
CA THR A 56 3.41 -7.38 8.93
C THR A 56 2.91 -6.58 10.13
N ALA A 57 3.80 -5.83 10.80
CA ALA A 57 3.50 -5.02 11.98
C ALA A 57 2.98 -3.61 11.68
N ILE A 58 2.88 -3.19 10.40
CA ILE A 58 2.43 -1.81 10.11
C ILE A 58 0.95 -1.64 10.48
N LYS A 59 0.63 -0.51 11.12
CA LYS A 59 -0.73 -0.20 11.58
C LYS A 59 -1.55 0.58 10.56
N TYR A 60 -0.89 1.31 9.66
CA TYR A 60 -1.52 2.21 8.72
C TYR A 60 -0.93 2.06 7.32
N ILE A 61 -1.81 2.09 6.33
CA ILE A 61 -1.50 2.18 4.91
C ILE A 61 -2.12 3.49 4.43
N ILE A 62 -1.30 4.46 4.07
CA ILE A 62 -1.76 5.79 3.64
C ILE A 62 -1.51 5.94 2.15
N GLY A 63 -2.57 6.16 1.37
CA GLY A 63 -2.45 6.54 -0.03
C GLY A 63 -2.50 8.04 -0.20
N THR A 64 -1.54 8.58 -0.95
CA THR A 64 -1.50 9.99 -1.34
C THR A 64 -1.43 10.10 -2.86
N GLY A 65 -2.07 11.14 -3.40
CA GLY A 65 -2.07 11.50 -4.81
C GLY A 65 -2.70 10.52 -5.80
N GLY A 66 -2.54 10.88 -7.07
CA GLY A 66 -2.85 10.05 -8.24
C GLY A 66 -4.19 9.33 -8.19
N VAL A 67 -4.17 8.07 -8.63
CA VAL A 67 -5.33 7.18 -8.66
C VAL A 67 -5.85 6.80 -7.26
N LEU A 68 -5.06 7.00 -6.21
CA LEU A 68 -5.45 6.64 -4.84
C LEU A 68 -6.42 7.68 -4.26
N VAL A 69 -6.18 8.97 -4.54
CA VAL A 69 -7.02 10.08 -4.08
C VAL A 69 -8.14 10.38 -5.08
N ARG A 70 -7.86 10.32 -6.39
CA ARG A 70 -8.78 10.81 -7.44
C ARG A 70 -9.76 9.77 -7.99
N ASN A 71 -9.69 8.52 -7.55
CA ASN A 71 -10.60 7.45 -7.98
C ASN A 71 -11.40 6.93 -6.77
N PRO A 72 -12.73 6.74 -6.90
CA PRO A 72 -13.53 6.09 -5.84
C PRO A 72 -13.00 4.70 -5.43
N GLY A 73 -12.29 4.02 -6.34
CA GLY A 73 -11.61 2.74 -6.08
C GLY A 73 -10.29 2.83 -5.30
N GLY A 74 -9.82 4.02 -4.90
CA GLY A 74 -8.54 4.22 -4.21
C GLY A 74 -8.36 3.37 -2.95
N LYS A 75 -9.37 3.36 -2.07
CA LYS A 75 -9.37 2.50 -0.87
C LYS A 75 -9.32 1.01 -1.23
N LYS A 76 -9.92 0.58 -2.35
CA LYS A 76 -9.86 -0.82 -2.82
C LYS A 76 -8.46 -1.19 -3.31
N ILE A 77 -7.78 -0.27 -3.99
CA ILE A 77 -6.37 -0.44 -4.41
C ILE A 77 -5.47 -0.66 -3.18
N LEU A 78 -5.59 0.18 -2.16
CA LEU A 78 -4.77 0.03 -0.96
C LEU A 78 -5.10 -1.23 -0.17
N LYS A 79 -6.39 -1.62 -0.09
CA LYS A 79 -6.77 -2.88 0.56
C LYS A 79 -6.14 -4.10 -0.12
N SER A 80 -5.91 -4.07 -1.43
CA SER A 80 -5.32 -5.22 -2.15
C SER A 80 -3.83 -5.44 -1.88
N ILE A 81 -3.15 -4.54 -1.17
CA ILE A 81 -1.72 -4.73 -0.82
C ILE A 81 -1.54 -5.47 0.51
N LYS A 82 -2.62 -5.62 1.29
CA LYS A 82 -2.60 -6.40 2.53
C LYS A 82 -2.36 -7.88 2.24
N SER A 83 -1.90 -8.61 3.25
CA SER A 83 -1.78 -10.06 3.21
C SER A 83 -3.16 -10.67 2.96
N ASP A 84 -3.37 -11.19 1.77
CA ASP A 84 -4.60 -11.89 1.40
C ASP A 84 -4.46 -13.35 1.85
N SER A 85 -5.10 -13.73 2.95
CA SER A 85 -4.96 -15.09 3.50
C SER A 85 -5.32 -16.16 2.48
N THR A 86 -6.23 -15.88 1.54
CA THR A 86 -6.66 -16.81 0.48
C THR A 86 -5.59 -17.04 -0.57
N ALA A 87 -4.85 -16.01 -1.01
CA ALA A 87 -3.75 -16.17 -1.96
C ALA A 87 -2.56 -16.88 -1.30
N THR A 88 -2.27 -16.57 -0.03
CA THR A 88 -1.26 -17.28 0.76
C THR A 88 -1.67 -18.73 1.03
N GLU A 89 -2.95 -19.03 1.29
CA GLU A 89 -3.48 -20.40 1.41
C GLU A 89 -3.40 -21.19 0.11
N ILE A 90 -3.76 -20.60 -1.03
CA ILE A 90 -3.68 -21.26 -2.34
C ILE A 90 -2.22 -21.60 -2.67
N LEU A 91 -1.30 -20.66 -2.42
CA LEU A 91 0.12 -20.88 -2.66
C LEU A 91 0.74 -21.89 -1.68
N ASN A 92 0.30 -21.89 -0.41
CA ASN A 92 0.68 -22.91 0.57
C ASN A 92 0.15 -24.31 0.19
N LYS A 93 -1.09 -24.42 -0.32
CA LYS A 93 -1.69 -25.68 -0.81
C LYS A 93 -0.99 -26.22 -2.05
N ALA A 94 -0.44 -25.34 -2.90
CA ALA A 94 0.24 -25.72 -4.13
C ALA A 94 1.68 -26.24 -3.93
N LYS A 95 2.21 -26.31 -2.69
CA LYS A 95 3.60 -26.74 -2.35
C LYS A 95 4.72 -25.97 -3.08
N ILE A 96 4.39 -24.93 -3.83
CA ILE A 96 5.36 -23.97 -4.33
C ILE A 96 5.79 -23.20 -3.10
N SER A 97 7.02 -23.33 -2.58
CA SER A 97 7.48 -22.53 -1.44
C SER A 97 7.45 -21.06 -1.82
N PRO A 98 6.37 -20.31 -1.49
CA PRO A 98 6.35 -18.91 -1.81
C PRO A 98 7.26 -18.33 -0.75
N SER A 99 8.32 -17.63 -1.14
CA SER A 99 9.00 -16.76 -0.21
C SER A 99 7.90 -15.92 0.48
N GLN A 100 7.54 -16.22 1.74
CA GLN A 100 6.33 -15.64 2.34
C GLN A 100 6.60 -14.15 2.43
N ILE A 101 5.96 -13.39 1.55
CA ILE A 101 6.18 -11.95 1.46
C ILE A 101 5.58 -11.35 2.74
N LEU A 102 6.40 -10.60 3.46
CA LEU A 102 6.05 -9.96 4.72
C LEU A 102 5.22 -8.71 4.43
N LEU A 103 4.00 -8.92 3.92
CA LEU A 103 3.03 -7.88 3.56
C LEU A 103 2.33 -7.32 4.80
N PRO A 104 1.74 -6.11 4.70
CA PRO A 104 0.88 -5.55 5.75
C PRO A 104 -0.22 -6.50 6.19
N SER A 105 -0.49 -6.59 7.49
CA SER A 105 -1.56 -7.44 8.01
C SER A 105 -2.95 -6.99 7.53
N LYS A 106 -3.93 -7.88 7.69
CA LYS A 106 -5.34 -7.58 7.41
C LYS A 106 -5.87 -6.41 8.26
N ASP A 107 -5.35 -6.24 9.47
CA ASP A 107 -5.78 -5.23 10.44
C ASP A 107 -5.22 -3.83 10.15
N ALA A 108 -4.20 -3.71 9.30
CA ALA A 108 -3.63 -2.42 8.92
C ALA A 108 -4.71 -1.47 8.38
N LYS A 109 -4.89 -0.30 8.99
CA LYS A 109 -5.94 0.65 8.59
C LYS A 109 -5.58 1.36 7.29
N VAL A 110 -6.51 1.38 6.34
CA VAL A 110 -6.33 2.08 5.07
C VAL A 110 -6.87 3.49 5.19
N LEU A 111 -6.01 4.46 4.92
CA LEU A 111 -6.29 5.90 4.95
C LEU A 111 -5.95 6.53 3.60
N ILE A 112 -6.61 7.64 3.28
CA ILE A 112 -6.36 8.41 2.06
C ILE A 112 -6.11 9.86 2.47
N ASP A 113 -5.06 10.46 1.92
CA ASP A 113 -4.80 11.88 1.99
C ASP A 113 -5.79 12.63 1.08
N ASN A 114 -7.03 12.80 1.55
CA ASN A 114 -8.15 13.28 0.73
C ASN A 114 -7.95 14.72 0.23
N LEU A 115 -7.25 15.55 1.00
CA LEU A 115 -6.95 16.93 0.62
C LEU A 115 -5.65 17.05 -0.19
N TYR A 116 -4.96 15.93 -0.43
CA TYR A 116 -3.67 15.85 -1.13
C TYR A 116 -2.62 16.83 -0.56
N LEU A 117 -2.51 16.86 0.76
CA LEU A 117 -1.67 17.82 1.49
C LEU A 117 -0.32 17.24 1.93
N PHE A 118 -0.14 15.91 1.95
CA PHE A 118 1.02 15.30 2.62
C PHE A 118 2.36 15.76 2.07
N SER A 119 2.49 15.94 0.75
CA SER A 119 3.73 16.45 0.16
C SER A 119 4.04 17.87 0.62
N SER A 120 3.03 18.76 0.64
CA SER A 120 3.19 20.14 1.08
C SER A 120 3.46 20.24 2.58
N LEU A 121 2.74 19.45 3.38
CA LEU A 121 2.91 19.42 4.84
C LEU A 121 4.26 18.83 5.25
N GLY A 122 4.79 17.88 4.47
CA GLY A 122 6.13 17.33 4.66
C GLY A 122 7.23 18.40 4.52
N CYS A 123 7.06 19.38 3.62
CA CYS A 123 7.99 20.50 3.52
C CYS A 123 7.82 21.53 4.65
N LEU A 124 6.60 21.71 5.14
CA LEU A 124 6.27 22.72 6.15
C LEU A 124 6.47 22.24 7.60
N CYS A 125 6.55 20.93 7.83
CA CYS A 125 6.57 20.38 9.19
C CYS A 125 7.82 20.74 10.00
N GLU A 126 8.95 21.07 9.36
CA GLU A 126 10.14 21.54 10.06
C GLU A 126 9.92 22.88 10.75
N LYS A 127 9.20 23.80 10.08
CA LYS A 127 8.93 25.15 10.59
C LYS A 127 7.61 25.25 11.37
N TYR A 128 6.61 24.45 11.00
CA TYR A 128 5.25 24.49 11.56
C TYR A 128 4.73 23.09 11.94
N PRO A 129 5.39 22.38 12.86
CA PRO A 129 5.10 20.96 13.14
C PRO A 129 3.66 20.72 13.60
N GLU A 130 3.16 21.52 14.54
CA GLU A 130 1.82 21.34 15.11
C GLU A 130 0.71 21.58 14.08
N ALA A 131 0.82 22.67 13.31
CA ALA A 131 -0.13 22.99 12.25
C ALA A 131 -0.11 21.91 11.16
N SER A 132 1.09 21.44 10.79
CA SER A 132 1.25 20.37 9.80
C SER A 132 0.62 19.06 10.25
N ILE A 133 0.82 18.65 11.51
CA ILE A 133 0.18 17.43 12.06
C ILE A 133 -1.34 17.58 12.10
N LYS A 134 -1.86 18.74 12.53
CA LYS A 134 -3.31 19.00 12.57
C LYS A 134 -3.95 18.89 11.18
N LEU A 135 -3.32 19.47 10.16
CA LEU A 135 -3.78 19.40 8.78
C LEU A 135 -3.63 17.99 8.20
N ALA A 136 -2.55 17.28 8.52
CA ALA A 136 -2.34 15.91 8.07
C ALA A 136 -3.41 14.97 8.63
N LYS A 137 -3.70 15.03 9.94
CA LYS A 137 -4.81 14.30 10.58
C LYS A 137 -6.15 14.60 9.93
N LYS A 138 -6.43 15.89 9.67
CA LYS A 138 -7.65 16.32 8.97
C LYS A 138 -7.75 15.71 7.58
N SER A 139 -6.66 15.70 6.81
CA SER A 139 -6.64 15.16 5.45
C SER A 139 -6.97 13.67 5.39
N ILE A 140 -6.48 12.89 6.37
CA ILE A 140 -6.73 11.46 6.49
C ILE A 140 -7.94 11.10 7.34
N GLU A 141 -8.78 12.09 7.70
CA GLU A 141 -10.00 11.92 8.50
C GLU A 141 -9.74 11.25 9.86
N LEU A 142 -8.55 11.44 10.44
CA LEU A 142 -8.28 11.01 11.81
C LEU A 142 -8.85 12.03 12.79
N LYS A 143 -9.53 11.54 13.85
CA LYS A 143 -9.96 12.40 14.96
C LYS A 143 -8.75 13.15 15.53
N ILE A 144 -8.92 14.46 15.73
CA ILE A 144 -7.87 15.38 16.19
C ILE A 144 -7.50 15.06 17.63
#